data_AF-A0A2P2IET1-F1
#
_entry.id   AF-A0A2P2IET1-F1
#
_cell.length_a   1.000
_cell.length_b   1.000
_cell.length_c   1.000
_cell.angle_alpha   90.00
_cell.angle_beta   90.00
_cell.angle_gamma   90.00
#
_symmetry.space_group_name_H-M   'P 1'
#
loop_
_entity.id
_entity.type
_entity.pdbx_description
1 polymer ?
#
loop_
_entity_poly.entity_id
_entity_poly.type
_entity_poly.pdbx_seq_one_letter_code
_entity_poly.pdbx_strand_id
1 'polypeptide(L)'
;GNRPDGVGTVLAEERDRFMSIKERLRVLLEHQITNFMYCFPFGRPEGALQSALVLLDSVLMKDIVTPVSHEEVRAMIKKSLENAALLNYTRLSGETKVEEDLGPDSGVSASRKLEDLIHLAELCVDLLQQNEEHHAEAFAWFSDLLVEHAEIFWSLFAVDMDQVLSEQPPDTWDAFPLFQILNDYLRQDDNLKNGRFHQHLRETFAPMVVRYVDLMESSIGQSIHKGFERERWENKGNGCATSEDLFWKLDALQSFIHDLHWPEIDFAKHLEQRLKLMA
;
A
#
# COMPACT_ATOMS: atom_id res chain seq x y z
N GLY A 1 39.03 35.76 -21.61
CA GLY A 1 39.75 37.05 -21.64
C GLY A 1 39.25 37.88 -20.48
N ASN A 2 40.14 38.25 -19.54
CA ASN A 2 39.80 39.04 -18.37
C ASN A 2 39.68 40.53 -18.73
N ARG A 3 38.53 41.14 -18.45
CA ARG A 3 38.41 42.60 -18.34
C ARG A 3 38.59 43.03 -16.87
N PRO A 4 39.15 44.22 -16.60
CA PRO A 4 39.42 44.71 -15.24
C PRO A 4 38.17 45.10 -14.43
N ASP A 5 37.00 45.13 -15.07
CA ASP A 5 35.82 45.85 -14.56
C ASP A 5 34.82 44.93 -13.83
N GLY A 6 35.09 43.62 -13.76
CA GLY A 6 34.22 42.62 -13.10
C GLY A 6 32.86 42.38 -13.76
N VAL A 7 32.42 43.23 -14.69
CA VAL A 7 31.16 43.08 -15.43
C VAL A 7 31.42 42.24 -16.68
N GLY A 8 31.27 40.94 -16.55
CA GLY A 8 31.17 40.03 -17.69
C GLY A 8 29.94 40.38 -18.52
N THR A 9 30.14 40.85 -19.74
CA THR A 9 29.05 41.04 -20.70
C THR A 9 28.75 39.67 -21.31
N VAL A 10 27.66 39.04 -20.85
CA VAL A 10 27.22 37.74 -21.35
C VAL A 10 26.72 37.92 -22.79
N LEU A 11 27.30 37.19 -23.74
CA LEU A 11 26.84 37.19 -25.13
C LEU A 11 25.46 36.51 -25.22
N ALA A 12 24.63 36.91 -26.18
CA ALA A 12 23.33 36.29 -26.40
C ALA A 12 23.44 34.77 -26.61
N GLU A 13 24.44 34.33 -27.38
CA GLU A 13 24.73 32.91 -27.61
C GLU A 13 25.11 32.16 -26.32
N GLU A 14 25.87 32.79 -25.41
CA GLU A 14 26.26 32.20 -24.12
C GLU A 14 25.05 32.06 -23.20
N ARG A 15 24.16 33.07 -23.19
CA ARG A 15 22.90 33.02 -22.45
C ARG A 15 21.99 31.92 -22.99
N ASP A 16 21.83 31.82 -24.29
CA ASP A 16 20.95 30.82 -24.91
C ASP A 16 21.50 29.40 -24.68
N ARG A 17 22.82 29.22 -24.75
CA ARG A 17 23.49 27.96 -24.39
C ARG A 17 23.31 27.60 -22.92
N PHE A 18 23.42 28.57 -22.01
CA PHE A 18 23.17 28.36 -20.58
C PHE A 18 21.74 27.92 -20.33
N MET A 19 20.75 28.60 -20.92
CA MET A 19 19.33 28.22 -20.79
C MET A 19 19.06 26.81 -21.33
N SER A 20 19.69 26.43 -22.45
CA SER A 20 19.59 25.06 -22.98
C SER A 20 20.17 24.00 -22.03
N ILE A 21 21.32 24.27 -21.41
CA ILE A 21 21.94 23.35 -20.44
C ILE A 21 21.07 23.25 -19.17
N LYS A 22 20.59 24.39 -18.67
CA LYS A 22 19.70 24.48 -17.51
C LYS A 22 18.42 23.67 -17.72
N GLU A 23 17.80 23.80 -18.89
CA GLU A 23 16.62 23.02 -19.29
C GLU A 23 16.89 21.52 -19.27
N ARG A 24 18.01 21.08 -19.88
CA ARG A 24 18.41 19.67 -19.90
C ARG A 24 18.67 19.12 -18.51
N LEU A 25 19.29 19.91 -17.63
CA LEU A 25 19.55 19.53 -16.25
C LEU A 25 18.23 19.38 -15.47
N ARG A 26 17.27 20.28 -15.67
CA ARG A 26 15.93 20.18 -15.05
C ARG A 26 15.25 18.86 -15.42
N VAL A 27 15.22 18.53 -16.71
CA VAL A 27 14.63 17.27 -17.20
C VAL A 27 15.32 16.05 -16.61
N LEU A 28 16.65 16.08 -16.49
CA LEU A 28 17.42 14.99 -15.87
C LEU A 28 17.10 14.83 -14.38
N LEU A 29 16.96 15.93 -13.64
CA LEU A 29 16.60 15.90 -12.22
C LEU A 29 15.16 15.40 -12.02
N GLU A 30 14.21 15.87 -12.83
CA GLU A 30 12.82 15.38 -12.82
C GLU A 30 12.78 13.86 -13.06
N HIS A 31 13.58 13.36 -14.01
CA HIS A 31 13.70 11.92 -14.26
C HIS A 31 14.30 11.16 -13.06
N GLN A 32 15.38 11.68 -12.45
CA GLN A 32 16.02 11.07 -11.29
C GLN A 32 15.11 11.03 -10.07
N ILE A 33 14.35 12.10 -9.82
CA ILE A 33 13.39 12.16 -8.71
C ILE A 33 12.21 11.23 -8.99
N THR A 34 11.71 11.15 -10.22
CA THR A 34 10.64 10.20 -10.58
C THR A 34 11.11 8.74 -10.45
N ASN A 35 12.38 8.45 -10.72
CA ASN A 35 12.96 7.10 -10.66
C ASN A 35 13.85 6.95 -9.41
N PHE A 36 13.52 7.62 -8.30
CA PHE A 36 14.45 7.74 -7.17
C PHE A 36 14.91 6.39 -6.61
N MET A 37 14.04 5.37 -6.59
CA MET A 37 14.39 4.01 -6.16
C MET A 37 15.46 3.34 -7.03
N TYR A 38 15.49 3.65 -8.33
CA TYR A 38 16.44 3.06 -9.28
C TYR A 38 17.69 3.91 -9.44
N CYS A 39 17.53 5.24 -9.39
CA CYS A 39 18.64 6.18 -9.46
C CYS A 39 19.44 6.24 -8.15
N PHE A 40 18.80 5.94 -7.02
CA PHE A 40 19.40 5.99 -5.69
C PHE A 40 19.08 4.72 -4.87
N PRO A 41 19.47 3.52 -5.34
CA PRO A 41 19.05 2.26 -4.69
C PRO A 41 19.48 2.21 -3.22
N PHE A 42 18.55 1.90 -2.33
CA PHE A 42 18.77 1.84 -0.87
C PHE A 42 19.39 3.14 -0.31
N GLY A 43 18.97 4.28 -0.86
CA GLY A 43 19.49 5.60 -0.47
C GLY A 43 20.94 5.85 -0.90
N ARG A 44 21.51 5.04 -1.80
CA ARG A 44 22.92 5.16 -2.22
C ARG A 44 23.08 5.87 -3.57
N PRO A 45 24.10 6.74 -3.73
CA PRO A 45 25.01 7.22 -2.68
C PRO A 45 24.27 8.05 -1.62
N GLU A 46 24.73 7.98 -0.37
CA GLU A 46 24.12 8.68 0.77
C GLU A 46 24.02 10.19 0.49
N GLY A 47 22.85 10.78 0.73
CA GLY A 47 22.57 12.20 0.49
C GLY A 47 22.47 12.59 -0.99
N ALA A 48 22.61 11.68 -1.95
CA ALA A 48 22.56 12.02 -3.38
C ALA A 48 21.16 12.45 -3.83
N LEU A 49 20.09 11.80 -3.34
CA LEU A 49 18.71 12.21 -3.62
C LEU A 49 18.41 13.58 -3.02
N GLN A 50 18.83 13.83 -1.77
CA GLN A 50 18.70 15.14 -1.13
C GLN A 50 19.44 16.23 -1.92
N SER A 51 20.65 15.91 -2.40
CA SER A 51 21.43 16.81 -3.26
C SER A 51 20.73 17.08 -4.60
N ALA A 52 20.06 16.08 -5.18
CA ALA A 52 19.28 16.25 -6.41
C ALA A 52 18.07 17.16 -6.19
N LEU A 53 17.37 17.04 -5.05
CA LEU A 53 16.26 17.92 -4.67
C LEU A 53 16.73 19.36 -4.44
N VAL A 54 17.84 19.57 -3.74
CA VAL A 54 18.45 20.90 -3.54
C VAL A 54 18.93 21.50 -4.86
N LEU A 55 19.50 20.69 -5.75
CA LEU A 55 19.92 21.15 -7.07
C LEU A 55 18.72 21.53 -7.94
N LEU A 56 17.59 20.83 -7.82
CA LEU A 56 16.37 21.18 -8.55
C LEU A 56 15.87 22.58 -8.18
N ASP A 57 15.87 22.92 -6.90
CA ASP A 57 15.52 24.26 -6.41
C ASP A 57 16.39 25.34 -7.07
N SER A 58 17.71 25.11 -7.11
CA SER A 58 18.67 26.02 -7.76
C SER A 58 18.47 26.12 -9.28
N VAL A 59 18.16 25.00 -9.94
CA VAL A 59 17.95 24.95 -11.40
C VAL A 59 16.66 25.64 -11.82
N LEU A 60 15.66 25.72 -10.95
CA LEU A 60 14.42 26.42 -11.25
C LEU A 60 14.55 27.95 -11.13
N MET A 61 15.60 28.49 -10.47
CA MET A 61 15.78 29.93 -10.23
C MET A 61 15.76 30.74 -11.52
N LYS A 62 14.90 31.77 -11.62
CA LYS A 62 14.73 32.55 -12.87
C LYS A 62 16.00 33.30 -13.26
N ASP A 63 16.72 33.82 -12.28
CA ASP A 63 18.06 34.38 -12.39
C ASP A 63 18.82 34.21 -11.05
N ILE A 64 20.06 34.71 -10.95
CA ILE A 64 20.92 34.55 -9.76
C ILE A 64 20.31 35.22 -8.50
N VAL A 65 19.42 36.19 -8.68
CA VAL A 65 18.92 37.09 -7.63
C VAL A 65 17.43 36.88 -7.34
N THR A 66 16.69 36.28 -8.27
CA THR A 66 15.27 35.99 -8.15
C THR A 66 15.06 34.53 -7.76
N PRO A 67 14.77 34.25 -6.47
CA PRO A 67 14.49 32.89 -6.03
C PRO A 67 13.24 32.35 -6.72
N VAL A 68 13.18 31.03 -6.87
CA VAL A 68 11.98 30.31 -7.31
C VAL A 68 10.92 30.47 -6.24
N SER A 69 9.64 30.47 -6.63
CA SER A 69 8.61 30.22 -5.63
C SER A 69 8.76 28.78 -5.13
N HIS A 70 8.73 28.59 -3.81
CA HIS A 70 8.70 27.25 -3.22
C HIS A 70 7.56 26.37 -3.80
N GLU A 71 6.51 27.01 -4.30
CA GLU A 71 5.36 26.38 -4.94
C GLU A 71 5.70 25.73 -6.30
N GLU A 72 6.54 26.35 -7.13
CA GLU A 72 6.96 25.79 -8.43
C GLU A 72 7.82 24.52 -8.23
N VAL A 73 8.75 24.54 -7.27
CA VAL A 73 9.60 23.40 -6.91
C VAL A 73 8.75 22.26 -6.37
N ARG A 74 7.86 22.59 -5.42
CA ARG A 74 6.96 21.63 -4.80
C ARG A 74 6.01 20.99 -5.82
N ALA A 75 5.49 21.76 -6.77
CA ALA A 75 4.64 21.23 -7.85
C ALA A 75 5.39 20.22 -8.74
N MET A 76 6.67 20.47 -9.04
CA MET A 76 7.50 19.55 -9.82
C MET A 76 7.79 18.26 -9.06
N ILE A 77 8.10 18.37 -7.76
CA ILE A 77 8.34 17.20 -6.90
C ILE A 77 7.04 16.39 -6.76
N LYS A 78 5.90 17.06 -6.52
CA LYS A 78 4.58 16.43 -6.48
C LYS A 78 4.33 15.61 -7.74
N LYS A 79 4.45 16.22 -8.92
CA LYS A 79 4.27 15.53 -10.21
C LYS A 79 5.25 14.35 -10.39
N SER A 80 6.50 14.53 -9.97
CA SER A 80 7.51 13.46 -10.04
C SER A 80 7.15 12.28 -9.15
N LEU A 81 6.63 12.53 -7.95
CA LEU A 81 6.17 11.51 -7.02
C LEU A 81 4.87 10.83 -7.49
N GLU A 82 3.91 11.58 -8.03
CA GLU A 82 2.71 11.00 -8.67
C GLU A 82 3.09 10.03 -9.80
N ASN A 83 4.04 10.42 -10.65
CA ASN A 83 4.56 9.55 -11.71
C ASN A 83 5.38 8.38 -11.16
N ALA A 84 6.12 8.58 -10.07
CA ALA A 84 6.89 7.52 -9.42
C ALA A 84 5.97 6.44 -8.87
N ALA A 85 4.86 6.81 -8.24
CA ALA A 85 3.86 5.87 -7.74
C ALA A 85 3.32 4.98 -8.88
N LEU A 86 2.91 5.59 -10.00
CA LEU A 86 2.45 4.86 -11.17
C LEU A 86 3.53 3.92 -11.73
N LEU A 87 4.74 4.44 -11.91
CA LEU A 87 5.84 3.69 -12.50
C LEU A 87 6.27 2.50 -11.64
N ASN A 88 6.35 2.70 -10.33
CA ASN A 88 6.72 1.65 -9.38
C ASN A 88 5.64 0.57 -9.35
N TYR A 89 4.36 0.96 -9.30
CA TYR A 89 3.25 0.01 -9.30
C TYR A 89 3.21 -0.82 -10.59
N THR A 90 3.25 -0.18 -11.76
CA THR A 90 3.22 -0.87 -13.06
C THR A 90 4.42 -1.81 -13.24
N ARG A 91 5.61 -1.43 -12.74
CA ARG A 91 6.77 -2.34 -12.77
C ARG A 91 6.56 -3.56 -11.89
N LEU A 92 6.08 -3.36 -10.66
CA LEU A 92 5.91 -4.44 -9.69
C LEU A 92 4.81 -5.44 -10.09
N SER A 93 3.68 -4.92 -10.55
CA SER A 93 2.58 -5.73 -11.11
C SER A 93 2.97 -6.45 -12.41
N GLY A 94 3.82 -5.85 -13.24
CA GLY A 94 4.38 -6.49 -14.42
C GLY A 94 5.36 -7.64 -14.11
N GLU A 95 6.22 -7.49 -13.09
CA GLU A 95 7.18 -8.52 -12.68
C GLU A 95 6.51 -9.77 -12.10
N THR A 96 5.35 -9.59 -11.45
CA THR A 96 4.53 -10.67 -10.89
C THR A 96 3.61 -11.32 -11.92
N LYS A 97 3.64 -10.88 -13.19
CA LYS A 97 2.70 -11.26 -14.27
C LYS A 97 1.23 -10.99 -13.95
N VAL A 98 0.97 -10.18 -12.92
CA VAL A 98 -0.37 -9.88 -12.43
C VAL A 98 -1.19 -9.19 -13.51
N GLU A 99 -0.61 -8.28 -14.31
CA GLU A 99 -1.36 -7.68 -15.43
C GLU A 99 -1.82 -8.69 -16.50
N GLU A 100 -1.03 -9.74 -16.78
CA GLU A 100 -1.39 -10.78 -17.75
C GLU A 100 -2.39 -11.79 -17.15
N ASP A 101 -2.20 -12.15 -15.88
CA ASP A 101 -2.97 -13.19 -15.18
C ASP A 101 -4.30 -12.65 -14.61
N LEU A 102 -4.38 -11.37 -14.24
CA LEU A 102 -5.61 -10.75 -13.73
C LEU A 102 -6.57 -10.30 -14.84
N GLY A 103 -6.14 -10.29 -16.10
CA GLY A 103 -6.99 -9.95 -17.23
C GLY A 103 -8.28 -10.80 -17.28
N PRO A 104 -9.42 -10.23 -17.73
CA PRO A 104 -10.70 -10.95 -17.79
C PRO A 104 -10.69 -12.15 -18.76
N ASP A 105 -9.69 -12.25 -19.64
CA ASP A 105 -9.55 -13.31 -20.67
C ASP A 105 -8.29 -14.20 -20.45
N SER A 106 -7.66 -14.11 -19.28
CA SER A 106 -6.39 -14.81 -18.98
C SER A 106 -6.54 -16.34 -18.86
N GLY A 107 -7.77 -16.83 -18.63
CA GLY A 107 -8.04 -18.24 -18.36
C GLY A 107 -7.53 -18.73 -16.99
N VAL A 108 -7.02 -17.83 -16.14
CA VAL A 108 -6.54 -18.11 -14.78
C VAL A 108 -7.73 -18.23 -13.81
N SER A 109 -7.65 -19.16 -12.86
CA SER A 109 -8.72 -19.37 -11.87
C SER A 109 -8.78 -18.22 -10.86
N ALA A 110 -9.97 -17.93 -10.33
CA ALA A 110 -10.17 -16.89 -9.31
C ALA A 110 -9.28 -17.09 -8.07
N SER A 111 -9.10 -18.34 -7.62
CA SER A 111 -8.20 -18.69 -6.52
C SER A 111 -6.75 -18.33 -6.83
N ARG A 112 -6.29 -18.59 -8.07
CA ARG A 112 -4.91 -18.29 -8.45
C ARG A 112 -4.68 -16.78 -8.56
N LYS A 113 -5.64 -16.04 -9.14
CA LYS A 113 -5.62 -14.58 -9.16
C LYS A 113 -5.52 -13.98 -7.75
N LEU A 114 -6.20 -14.57 -6.77
CA LEU A 114 -6.12 -14.15 -5.37
C LEU A 114 -4.74 -14.43 -4.75
N GLU A 115 -4.15 -15.61 -5.01
CA GLU A 115 -2.78 -15.92 -4.57
C GLU A 115 -1.77 -14.92 -5.14
N ASP A 116 -1.87 -14.62 -6.43
CA ASP A 116 -0.97 -13.67 -7.11
C ASP A 116 -1.17 -12.23 -6.57
N LEU A 117 -2.41 -11.84 -6.25
CA LEU A 117 -2.71 -10.55 -5.61
C LEU A 117 -2.16 -10.47 -4.18
N ILE A 118 -2.28 -11.54 -3.38
CA ILE A 118 -1.70 -11.61 -2.04
C ILE A 118 -0.18 -11.42 -2.11
N HIS A 119 0.47 -12.13 -3.05
CA HIS A 119 1.90 -11.99 -3.24
C HIS A 119 2.29 -10.57 -3.70
N LEU A 120 1.52 -9.96 -4.60
CA LEU A 120 1.73 -8.56 -4.98
C LEU A 120 1.59 -7.62 -3.78
N ALA A 121 0.63 -7.84 -2.89
CA ALA A 121 0.47 -7.02 -1.68
C ALA A 121 1.71 -7.07 -0.78
N GLU A 122 2.31 -8.25 -0.58
CA GLU A 122 3.56 -8.40 0.18
C GLU A 122 4.68 -7.56 -0.45
N LEU A 123 4.87 -7.68 -1.77
CA LEU A 123 5.88 -6.92 -2.49
C LEU A 123 5.62 -5.40 -2.46
N CYS A 124 4.36 -4.99 -2.52
CA CYS A 124 3.96 -3.59 -2.39
C CYS A 124 4.29 -3.02 -1.01
N VAL A 125 4.00 -3.79 0.05
CA VAL A 125 4.35 -3.43 1.44
C VAL A 125 5.87 -3.32 1.58
N ASP A 126 6.63 -4.33 1.13
CA ASP A 126 8.08 -4.33 1.20
C ASP A 126 8.69 -3.12 0.48
N LEU A 127 8.19 -2.78 -0.71
CA LEU A 127 8.67 -1.65 -1.50
C LEU A 127 8.41 -0.31 -0.78
N LEU A 128 7.21 -0.13 -0.21
CA LEU A 128 6.87 1.12 0.49
C LEU A 128 7.59 1.25 1.83
N GLN A 129 7.82 0.15 2.55
CA GLN A 129 8.66 0.16 3.75
C GLN A 129 10.10 0.53 3.41
N GLN A 130 10.66 -0.03 2.34
CA GLN A 130 12.00 0.37 1.86
C GLN A 130 12.07 1.85 1.45
N ASN A 131 11.00 2.38 0.84
CA ASN A 131 10.91 3.82 0.54
C ASN A 131 11.02 4.64 1.83
N GLU A 132 10.26 4.28 2.86
CA GLU A 132 10.26 4.97 4.13
C GLU A 132 11.64 4.88 4.80
N GLU A 133 12.23 3.69 4.87
CA GLU A 133 13.52 3.45 5.52
C GLU A 133 14.69 4.19 4.85
N HIS A 134 14.71 4.28 3.52
CA HIS A 134 15.87 4.77 2.78
C HIS A 134 15.71 6.17 2.19
N HIS A 135 14.47 6.65 2.02
CA HIS A 135 14.21 7.89 1.29
C HIS A 135 13.42 8.94 2.08
N ALA A 136 12.76 8.58 3.19
CA ALA A 136 11.96 9.54 3.96
C ALA A 136 12.76 10.77 4.42
N GLU A 137 14.01 10.59 4.83
CA GLU A 137 14.87 11.71 5.27
C GLU A 137 15.13 12.72 4.14
N ALA A 138 15.37 12.25 2.92
CA ALA A 138 15.60 13.12 1.76
C ALA A 138 14.36 13.97 1.43
N PHE A 139 13.17 13.46 1.73
CA PHE A 139 11.89 14.11 1.51
C PHE A 139 11.28 14.73 2.77
N ALA A 140 12.04 14.94 3.86
CA ALA A 140 11.48 15.46 5.12
C ALA A 140 10.68 16.78 4.96
N TRP A 141 11.07 17.66 4.03
CA TRP A 141 10.37 18.91 3.70
C TRP A 141 9.13 18.73 2.80
N PHE A 142 8.95 17.53 2.28
CA PHE A 142 7.90 17.09 1.36
C PHE A 142 7.23 15.81 1.87
N SER A 143 7.21 15.59 3.18
CA SER A 143 6.70 14.36 3.79
C SER A 143 5.26 14.10 3.40
N ASP A 144 4.45 15.16 3.33
CA ASP A 144 3.06 15.07 2.90
C ASP A 144 2.90 14.65 1.42
N LEU A 145 3.87 14.94 0.56
CA LEU A 145 3.90 14.43 -0.81
C LEU A 145 4.28 12.95 -0.88
N LEU A 146 5.09 12.44 0.07
CA LEU A 146 5.34 11.00 0.17
C LEU A 146 4.10 10.22 0.63
N VAL A 147 3.32 10.81 1.54
CA VAL A 147 2.02 10.24 1.94
C VAL A 147 1.08 10.19 0.73
N GLU A 148 0.99 11.27 -0.05
CA GLU A 148 0.18 11.28 -1.29
C GLU A 148 0.70 10.27 -2.32
N HIS A 149 2.03 10.12 -2.47
CA HIS A 149 2.62 9.08 -3.32
C HIS A 149 2.15 7.68 -2.91
N ALA A 150 2.21 7.35 -1.61
CA ALA A 150 1.80 6.04 -1.11
C ALA A 150 0.30 5.81 -1.32
N GLU A 151 -0.55 6.82 -1.09
CA GLU A 151 -1.99 6.73 -1.34
C GLU A 151 -2.32 6.56 -2.83
N ILE A 152 -1.60 7.22 -3.74
CA ILE A 152 -1.76 7.00 -5.18
C ILE A 152 -1.35 5.58 -5.54
N PHE A 153 -0.21 5.10 -5.02
CA PHE A 153 0.26 3.73 -5.24
C PHE A 153 -0.80 2.71 -4.80
N TRP A 154 -1.34 2.87 -3.59
CA TRP A 154 -2.40 2.00 -3.08
C TRP A 154 -3.72 2.14 -3.83
N SER A 155 -4.03 3.31 -4.38
CA SER A 155 -5.22 3.48 -5.23
C SER A 155 -5.13 2.69 -6.53
N LEU A 156 -3.92 2.48 -7.07
CA LEU A 156 -3.71 1.62 -8.22
C LEU A 156 -3.89 0.15 -7.83
N PHE A 157 -3.30 -0.26 -6.71
CA PHE A 157 -3.50 -1.60 -6.13
C PHE A 157 -4.99 -1.90 -5.86
N ALA A 158 -5.75 -0.92 -5.38
CA ALA A 158 -7.17 -1.06 -5.08
C ALA A 158 -7.99 -1.47 -6.30
N VAL A 159 -7.64 -0.99 -7.50
CA VAL A 159 -8.34 -1.34 -8.74
C VAL A 159 -8.23 -2.85 -9.01
N ASP A 160 -7.01 -3.39 -8.93
CA ASP A 160 -6.76 -4.81 -9.14
C ASP A 160 -7.36 -5.66 -8.02
N MET A 161 -7.26 -5.18 -6.77
CA MET A 161 -7.87 -5.82 -5.62
C MET A 161 -9.39 -5.97 -5.77
N ASP A 162 -10.10 -4.88 -6.09
CA ASP A 162 -11.55 -4.89 -6.23
C ASP A 162 -11.99 -5.82 -7.36
N GLN A 163 -11.24 -5.83 -8.48
CA GLN A 163 -11.51 -6.74 -9.58
C GLN A 163 -11.38 -8.21 -9.12
N VAL A 164 -10.26 -8.58 -8.53
CA VAL A 164 -9.99 -9.97 -8.10
C VAL A 164 -10.98 -10.44 -7.03
N LEU A 165 -11.32 -9.57 -6.07
CA LEU A 165 -12.28 -9.89 -5.01
C LEU A 165 -13.69 -10.07 -5.58
N SER A 166 -14.08 -9.30 -6.60
CA SER A 166 -15.39 -9.43 -7.25
C SER A 166 -15.56 -10.75 -8.01
N GLU A 167 -14.47 -11.39 -8.43
CA GLU A 167 -14.45 -12.67 -9.12
C GLU A 167 -14.49 -13.88 -8.17
N GLN A 168 -14.29 -13.67 -6.86
CA GLN A 168 -14.28 -14.76 -5.89
C GLN A 168 -15.68 -15.37 -5.71
N PRO A 169 -15.79 -16.70 -5.54
CA PRO A 169 -17.08 -17.32 -5.24
C PRO A 169 -17.68 -16.79 -3.93
N PRO A 170 -19.02 -16.81 -3.79
CA PRO A 170 -19.65 -16.44 -2.52
C PRO A 170 -19.25 -17.40 -1.41
N ASP A 171 -19.19 -16.88 -0.18
CA ASP A 171 -18.87 -17.62 1.04
C ASP A 171 -17.49 -18.32 1.01
N THR A 172 -16.51 -17.75 0.27
CA THR A 172 -15.07 -18.10 0.35
C THR A 172 -14.30 -17.08 1.17
N TRP A 173 -13.33 -17.55 1.94
CA TRP A 173 -12.64 -16.77 2.98
C TRP A 173 -11.13 -16.66 2.77
N ASP A 174 -10.63 -17.19 1.63
CA ASP A 174 -9.20 -17.25 1.30
C ASP A 174 -8.57 -15.85 1.09
N ALA A 175 -9.39 -14.81 1.04
CA ALA A 175 -8.95 -13.42 0.90
C ALA A 175 -8.60 -12.75 2.24
N PHE A 176 -8.93 -13.32 3.39
CA PHE A 176 -8.59 -12.70 4.68
C PHE A 176 -7.09 -12.49 4.93
N PRO A 177 -6.16 -13.36 4.48
CA PRO A 177 -4.72 -13.07 4.54
C PRO A 177 -4.35 -11.75 3.83
N LEU A 178 -4.99 -11.42 2.71
CA LEU A 178 -4.77 -10.13 2.02
C LEU A 178 -5.11 -8.96 2.95
N PHE A 179 -6.26 -9.02 3.61
CA PHE A 179 -6.67 -7.99 4.56
C PHE A 179 -5.67 -7.88 5.71
N GLN A 180 -5.22 -9.01 6.28
CA GLN A 180 -4.27 -9.00 7.40
C GLN A 180 -2.94 -8.35 7.03
N ILE A 181 -2.34 -8.72 5.90
CA ILE A 181 -1.08 -8.13 5.40
C ILE A 181 -1.21 -6.61 5.26
N LEU A 182 -2.26 -6.15 4.58
CA LEU A 182 -2.47 -4.73 4.32
C LEU A 182 -2.83 -3.96 5.60
N ASN A 183 -3.72 -4.49 6.42
CA ASN A 183 -4.15 -3.85 7.67
C ASN A 183 -2.99 -3.75 8.67
N ASP A 184 -2.18 -4.81 8.80
CA ASP A 184 -1.03 -4.84 9.72
C ASP A 184 0.06 -3.85 9.31
N TYR A 185 0.27 -3.66 8.01
CA TYR A 185 1.13 -2.59 7.50
C TYR A 185 0.53 -1.20 7.78
N LEU A 186 -0.70 -0.94 7.32
CA LEU A 186 -1.32 0.40 7.38
C LEU A 186 -1.59 0.89 8.81
N ARG A 187 -1.81 -0.01 9.77
CA ARG A 187 -2.06 0.36 11.17
C ARG A 187 -0.80 0.82 11.91
N GLN A 188 0.39 0.46 11.40
CA GLN A 188 1.69 0.80 11.99
C GLN A 188 2.19 2.17 11.50
N ASP A 189 1.73 2.64 10.35
CA ASP A 189 2.08 3.93 9.77
C ASP A 189 1.11 5.04 10.23
N ASP A 190 1.61 6.05 10.95
CA ASP A 190 0.79 7.15 11.49
C ASP A 190 0.13 8.04 10.42
N ASN A 191 0.68 8.07 9.20
CA ASN A 191 0.17 8.89 8.10
C ASN A 191 -0.83 8.13 7.23
N LEU A 192 -0.68 6.81 7.08
CA LEU A 192 -1.56 5.96 6.28
C LEU A 192 -2.67 5.32 7.11
N LYS A 193 -2.53 5.25 8.43
CA LYS A 193 -3.58 4.77 9.31
C LYS A 193 -4.83 5.63 9.19
N ASN A 194 -5.96 5.01 8.89
CA ASN A 194 -7.22 5.69 8.56
C ASN A 194 -7.16 6.59 7.31
N GLY A 195 -6.15 6.40 6.44
CA GLY A 195 -6.07 7.02 5.13
C GLY A 195 -7.15 6.53 4.16
N ARG A 196 -7.12 7.03 2.92
CA ARG A 196 -8.15 6.74 1.91
C ARG A 196 -8.18 5.26 1.58
N PHE A 197 -7.02 4.66 1.28
CA PHE A 197 -6.95 3.24 0.99
C PHE A 197 -7.32 2.36 2.20
N HIS A 198 -6.88 2.73 3.41
CA HIS A 198 -7.20 1.97 4.62
C HIS A 198 -8.71 2.02 4.94
N GLN A 199 -9.39 3.11 4.60
CA GLN A 199 -10.85 3.15 4.65
C GLN A 199 -11.48 2.22 3.61
N HIS A 200 -11.05 2.29 2.35
CA HIS A 200 -11.52 1.40 1.29
C HIS A 200 -11.36 -0.08 1.64
N LEU A 201 -10.18 -0.47 2.14
CA LEU A 201 -9.88 -1.83 2.59
C LEU A 201 -10.89 -2.33 3.65
N ARG A 202 -11.21 -1.49 4.65
CA ARG A 202 -12.21 -1.83 5.67
C ARG A 202 -13.60 -1.97 5.07
N GLU A 203 -14.02 -1.04 4.22
CA GLU A 203 -15.34 -1.05 3.59
C GLU A 203 -15.53 -2.29 2.71
N THR A 204 -14.49 -2.70 1.99
CA THR A 204 -14.48 -3.91 1.15
C THR A 204 -14.58 -5.20 1.98
N PHE A 205 -13.82 -5.33 3.07
CA PHE A 205 -13.77 -6.57 3.86
C PHE A 205 -14.82 -6.67 4.97
N ALA A 206 -15.40 -5.57 5.44
CA ALA A 206 -16.42 -5.56 6.49
C ALA A 206 -17.59 -6.52 6.21
N PRO A 207 -18.26 -6.50 5.03
CA PRO A 207 -19.35 -7.43 4.76
C PRO A 207 -18.90 -8.90 4.75
N MET A 208 -17.67 -9.19 4.32
CA MET A 208 -17.12 -10.55 4.33
C MET A 208 -16.89 -11.05 5.76
N VAL A 209 -16.33 -10.21 6.62
CA VAL A 209 -16.13 -10.53 8.05
C VAL A 209 -17.46 -10.79 8.74
N VAL A 210 -18.46 -9.91 8.55
CA VAL A 210 -19.81 -10.10 9.13
C VAL A 210 -20.41 -11.42 8.67
N ARG A 211 -20.35 -11.70 7.36
CA ARG A 211 -20.91 -12.92 6.78
C ARG A 211 -20.25 -14.18 7.31
N TYR A 212 -18.92 -14.19 7.44
CA TYR A 212 -18.18 -15.31 8.02
C TYR A 212 -18.61 -15.57 9.46
N VAL A 213 -18.70 -14.52 10.29
CA VAL A 213 -19.12 -14.62 11.69
C VAL A 213 -20.57 -15.10 11.81
N ASP A 214 -21.49 -14.60 10.97
CA ASP A 214 -22.89 -15.06 10.93
C ASP A 214 -23.01 -16.57 10.63
N LEU A 215 -22.21 -17.07 9.69
CA LEU A 215 -22.20 -18.48 9.31
C LEU A 215 -21.56 -19.36 10.39
N MET A 216 -20.49 -18.88 11.04
CA MET A 216 -19.87 -19.56 12.17
C MET A 216 -20.81 -19.63 13.36
N GLU A 217 -21.52 -18.54 13.70
CA GLU A 217 -22.59 -18.53 14.71
C GLU A 217 -23.68 -19.55 14.42
N SER A 218 -24.15 -19.58 13.17
CA SER A 218 -25.18 -20.52 12.74
C SER A 218 -24.70 -21.97 12.86
N SER A 219 -23.44 -22.24 12.49
CA SER A 219 -22.79 -23.55 12.59
C SER A 219 -22.64 -24.00 14.04
N ILE A 220 -22.19 -23.11 14.92
CA ILE A 220 -22.06 -23.33 16.37
C ILE A 220 -23.44 -23.62 16.99
N GLY A 221 -24.45 -22.79 16.70
CA GLY A 221 -25.82 -23.00 17.18
C GLY A 221 -26.43 -24.33 16.71
N GLN A 222 -26.14 -24.75 15.48
CA GLN A 222 -26.57 -26.06 14.98
C GLN A 222 -25.87 -27.23 15.68
N SER A 223 -24.57 -27.13 15.97
CA SER A 223 -23.85 -28.14 16.76
C SER A 223 -24.46 -28.29 18.16
N ILE A 224 -24.87 -27.19 18.81
CA ILE A 224 -25.51 -27.21 20.13
C ILE A 224 -26.89 -27.86 20.06
N HIS A 225 -27.75 -27.47 19.10
CA HIS A 225 -29.14 -27.94 19.06
C HIS A 225 -29.32 -29.33 18.47
N LYS A 226 -28.58 -29.67 17.41
CA LYS A 226 -28.77 -30.94 16.67
C LYS A 226 -27.60 -31.90 16.81
N GLY A 227 -26.40 -31.39 17.08
CA GLY A 227 -25.20 -32.21 17.24
C GLY A 227 -25.32 -33.10 18.47
N PHE A 228 -25.65 -32.52 19.63
CA PHE A 228 -25.80 -33.26 20.88
C PHE A 228 -26.98 -34.25 20.88
N GLU A 229 -28.06 -33.96 20.14
CA GLU A 229 -29.17 -34.91 19.97
C GLU A 229 -28.74 -36.21 19.26
N ARG A 230 -27.73 -36.12 18.37
CA ARG A 230 -27.24 -37.23 17.54
C ARG A 230 -25.92 -37.82 18.03
N GLU A 231 -25.42 -37.32 19.15
CA GLU A 231 -24.15 -37.71 19.73
C GLU A 231 -24.20 -39.15 20.25
N ARG A 232 -23.10 -39.89 20.04
CA ARG A 232 -22.94 -41.29 20.47
C ARG A 232 -22.34 -41.39 21.88
N TRP A 233 -21.90 -40.27 22.45
CA TRP A 233 -21.30 -40.16 23.78
C TRP A 233 -20.04 -41.03 23.93
N GLU A 234 -19.33 -41.22 22.82
CA GLU A 234 -18.01 -41.83 22.80
C GLU A 234 -17.01 -40.80 23.32
N ASN A 235 -16.13 -41.23 24.23
CA ASN A 235 -15.13 -40.36 24.81
C ASN A 235 -14.08 -39.98 23.75
N LYS A 236 -13.92 -38.68 23.52
CA LYS A 236 -12.91 -38.11 22.63
C LYS A 236 -12.19 -37.01 23.41
N GLY A 237 -10.98 -37.31 23.89
CA GLY A 237 -10.20 -36.37 24.70
C GLY A 237 -10.84 -36.12 26.07
N ASN A 238 -11.24 -34.86 26.32
CA ASN A 238 -11.91 -34.46 27.57
C ASN A 238 -13.44 -34.36 27.42
N GLY A 239 -13.99 -34.65 26.23
CA GLY A 239 -15.42 -34.56 25.94
C GLY A 239 -15.92 -35.65 24.99
N CYS A 240 -16.88 -35.27 24.14
CA CYS A 240 -17.41 -36.09 23.06
C CYS A 240 -17.04 -35.46 21.69
N ALA A 241 -17.34 -36.17 20.60
CA ALA A 241 -17.02 -35.68 19.26
C ALA A 241 -17.64 -34.29 18.97
N THR A 242 -18.89 -34.06 19.37
CA THR A 242 -19.60 -32.79 19.18
C THR A 242 -19.03 -31.67 20.03
N SER A 243 -18.64 -31.93 21.28
CA SER A 243 -18.05 -30.89 22.14
C SER A 243 -16.67 -30.47 21.65
N GLU A 244 -15.84 -31.42 21.20
CA GLU A 244 -14.52 -31.11 20.64
C GLU A 244 -14.62 -30.29 19.35
N ASP A 245 -15.57 -30.61 18.45
CA ASP A 245 -15.86 -29.82 17.24
C ASP A 245 -16.35 -28.40 17.59
N LEU A 246 -17.23 -28.29 18.59
CA LEU A 246 -17.75 -27.00 19.07
C LEU A 246 -16.62 -26.11 19.61
N PHE A 247 -15.78 -26.65 20.49
CA PHE A 247 -14.66 -25.90 21.05
C PHE A 247 -13.66 -25.49 19.97
N TRP A 248 -13.38 -26.37 19.01
CA TRP A 248 -12.52 -26.03 17.87
C TRP A 248 -13.09 -24.88 17.03
N LYS A 249 -14.40 -24.88 16.74
CA LYS A 249 -15.06 -23.77 16.01
C LYS A 249 -15.00 -22.45 16.78
N LEU A 250 -15.21 -22.48 18.10
CA LEU A 250 -15.12 -21.29 18.95
C LEU A 250 -13.70 -20.73 19.00
N ASP A 251 -12.70 -21.61 19.17
CA ASP A 251 -11.28 -21.23 19.21
C ASP A 251 -10.81 -20.67 17.86
N ALA A 252 -11.23 -21.29 16.76
CA ALA A 252 -10.95 -20.81 15.41
C ALA A 252 -11.58 -19.43 15.15
N LEU A 253 -12.83 -19.21 15.58
CA LEU A 253 -13.50 -17.92 15.45
C LEU A 253 -12.87 -16.84 16.32
N GLN A 254 -12.47 -17.21 17.55
CA GLN A 254 -11.78 -16.30 18.47
C GLN A 254 -10.43 -15.86 17.90
N SER A 255 -9.63 -16.81 17.42
CA SER A 255 -8.32 -16.54 16.81
C SER A 255 -8.49 -15.67 15.56
N PHE A 256 -9.45 -15.99 14.70
CA PHE A 256 -9.79 -15.18 13.54
C PHE A 256 -10.10 -13.72 13.90
N ILE A 257 -11.01 -13.48 14.86
CA ILE A 257 -11.38 -12.10 15.25
C ILE A 257 -10.17 -11.37 15.86
N HIS A 258 -9.34 -12.07 16.63
CA HIS A 258 -8.13 -11.50 17.23
C HIS A 258 -7.13 -11.06 16.17
N ASP A 259 -6.81 -11.95 15.23
CA ASP A 259 -5.79 -11.76 14.20
C ASP A 259 -6.22 -10.81 13.08
N LEU A 260 -7.51 -10.41 13.02
CA LEU A 260 -7.96 -9.37 12.10
C LEU A 260 -7.42 -7.99 12.47
N HIS A 261 -7.10 -7.75 13.74
CA HIS A 261 -6.65 -6.44 14.24
C HIS A 261 -7.54 -5.28 13.75
N TRP A 262 -8.87 -5.47 13.74
CA TRP A 262 -9.80 -4.55 13.09
C TRP A 262 -9.63 -3.10 13.61
N PRO A 263 -9.41 -2.10 12.74
CA PRO A 263 -9.05 -0.74 13.17
C PRO A 263 -10.13 -0.01 13.97
N GLU A 264 -11.39 -0.24 13.63
CA GLU A 264 -12.52 0.45 14.25
C GLU A 264 -12.91 -0.23 15.57
N ILE A 265 -12.72 0.52 16.66
CA ILE A 265 -12.98 0.04 18.03
C ILE A 265 -14.41 -0.46 18.19
N ASP A 266 -15.40 0.24 17.62
CA ASP A 266 -16.81 -0.12 17.80
C ASP A 266 -17.17 -1.42 17.06
N PHE A 267 -16.65 -1.61 15.84
CA PHE A 267 -16.84 -2.85 15.10
C PHE A 267 -16.08 -4.02 15.75
N ALA A 268 -14.83 -3.80 16.19
CA ALA A 268 -14.06 -4.81 16.90
C ALA A 268 -14.78 -5.27 18.19
N LYS A 269 -15.29 -4.32 18.98
CA LYS A 269 -16.11 -4.62 20.17
C LYS A 269 -17.40 -5.37 19.83
N HIS A 270 -18.03 -5.03 18.70
CA HIS A 270 -19.21 -5.75 18.24
C HIS A 270 -18.89 -7.22 17.94
N LEU A 271 -17.79 -7.50 17.23
CA LEU A 271 -17.32 -8.87 16.97
C LEU A 271 -17.00 -9.63 18.28
N GLU A 272 -16.30 -8.99 19.21
CA GLU A 272 -16.00 -9.59 20.52
C GLU A 272 -17.27 -9.87 21.35
N GLN A 273 -18.25 -8.97 21.31
CA GLN A 273 -19.51 -9.16 22.02
C GLN A 273 -20.29 -10.35 21.46
N ARG A 274 -20.32 -10.49 20.13
CA ARG A 274 -20.92 -11.64 19.46
C ARG A 274 -20.27 -12.95 19.90
N LEU A 275 -18.93 -13.01 19.92
CA LEU A 275 -18.19 -14.16 20.44
C LEU A 275 -18.54 -14.50 21.90
N LYS A 276 -18.65 -13.49 22.78
CA LYS A 276 -19.04 -13.69 24.18
C LYS A 276 -20.45 -14.25 24.37
N LEU A 277 -21.35 -14.04 23.41
CA LEU A 277 -22.70 -14.61 23.46
C LEU A 277 -22.75 -16.07 23.00
N MET A 278 -21.72 -16.56 22.31
CA MET A 278 -21.59 -17.94 21.87
C MET A 278 -20.89 -18.87 22.87
N ALA A 279 -20.06 -18.31 23.75
CA ALA A 279 -19.31 -19.01 24.79
C ALA A 279 -20.15 -19.23 26.06
#